data_AF-A0A7W8QJ50-F1
#
_entry.id   AF-A0A7W8QJ50-F1
#
_cell.length_a   1.000
_cell.length_b   1.000
_cell.length_c   1.000
_cell.angle_alpha   90.00
_cell.angle_beta   90.00
_cell.angle_gamma   90.00
#
_symmetry.space_group_name_H-M   'P 1'
#
loop_
_entity.id
_entity.type
_entity.pdbx_description
1 polymer ?
#
loop_
_entity_poly.entity_id
_entity_poly.type
_entity_poly.pdbx_seq_one_letter_code
_entity_poly.pdbx_strand_id
1 'polypeptide(L)'
;MSWRFYAMRWDGTWLHRDLPLADVRLSPALSGPYRITATIDPSWAELIGGDGLPLLQEWSTIILCEASGQLRGGGILTDTDTVGEKLQLTAVGVSGYPAGQPLVETLTWGGKTAGASGAGVDPLDVVRALWGHLQAQPDGDLGVTFSSTSTPYRLGAWHNARRVDADGKLDPDAKAVQDPPIPIDKVWDPKTDKKPAAAKGKSVYWKYELAWHAGVEIGQKIDELARQASFEWREHYAWADTDRESVVMRLEFGYPRIGRRQTNLRFVQDENITQLVPVKRDGTSFANEVRTFGAGEGAKQVKSVARVRDGRLRRARSEDRPDVSSAASLKSIAQDELLRTNSLDDITGFTIRDHPNAPIGSFDIGDDVLVEGRAWGRWVRLWVRITGFSFSPTSGDVQITCSRSDRFRYGGAA
;
A
#
# COMPACT_ATOMS: atom_id res chain seq x y z
N MET A 1 6.99 -26.40 -13.80
CA MET A 1 7.82 -25.61 -12.87
C MET A 1 7.84 -26.35 -11.54
N SER A 2 9.02 -26.70 -10.99
CA SER A 2 9.10 -27.38 -9.68
C SER A 2 9.05 -26.35 -8.56
N TRP A 3 8.24 -26.62 -7.54
CA TRP A 3 8.06 -25.77 -6.37
C TRP A 3 8.73 -26.41 -5.16
N ARG A 4 9.32 -25.58 -4.30
CA ARG A 4 9.89 -25.97 -3.01
C ARG A 4 9.44 -24.98 -1.96
N PHE A 5 9.11 -25.50 -0.78
CA PHE A 5 8.67 -24.71 0.36
C PHE A 5 9.65 -24.88 1.51
N TYR A 6 9.83 -23.82 2.29
CA TYR A 6 10.79 -23.78 3.38
C TYR A 6 10.12 -23.31 4.65
N ALA A 7 10.66 -23.75 5.79
CA ALA A 7 10.37 -23.18 7.10
C ALA A 7 11.65 -22.57 7.67
N MET A 8 11.55 -21.34 8.14
CA MET A 8 12.62 -20.56 8.75
C MET A 8 12.05 -19.86 9.98
N ARG A 9 12.84 -19.61 11.01
CA ARG A 9 12.44 -18.69 12.09
C ARG A 9 12.46 -17.26 11.58
N TRP A 10 11.74 -16.40 12.28
CA TRP A 10 11.72 -14.96 12.02
C TRP A 10 13.11 -14.31 12.07
N ASP A 11 14.04 -14.89 12.83
CA ASP A 11 15.43 -14.44 12.97
C ASP A 11 16.39 -14.95 11.86
N GLY A 12 15.87 -15.74 10.90
CA GLY A 12 16.66 -16.31 9.81
C GLY A 12 17.13 -17.75 10.04
N THR A 13 16.89 -18.35 11.20
CA THR A 13 17.31 -19.74 11.47
C THR A 13 16.52 -20.75 10.64
N TRP A 14 17.18 -21.59 9.84
CA TRP A 14 16.51 -22.61 9.03
C TRP A 14 15.94 -23.75 9.88
N LEU A 15 14.67 -24.09 9.65
CA LEU A 15 13.99 -25.21 10.32
C LEU A 15 13.79 -26.39 9.38
N HIS A 16 13.40 -26.11 8.13
CA HIS A 16 13.18 -27.13 7.12
C HIS A 16 13.41 -26.59 5.72
N ARG A 17 14.13 -27.33 4.88
CA ARG A 17 14.47 -26.93 3.50
C ARG A 17 13.53 -27.47 2.43
N ASP A 18 12.61 -28.37 2.79
CA ASP A 18 11.70 -29.04 1.85
C ASP A 18 10.33 -29.37 2.48
N LEU A 19 9.65 -28.35 3.00
CA LEU A 19 8.37 -28.50 3.71
C LEU A 19 7.30 -29.07 2.75
N PRO A 20 6.66 -30.23 3.05
CA PRO A 20 5.78 -30.91 2.11
C PRO A 20 4.37 -30.30 2.09
N LEU A 21 4.28 -29.02 1.74
CA LEU A 21 3.03 -28.32 1.61
C LEU A 21 2.24 -28.82 0.38
N ALA A 22 0.94 -28.98 0.57
CA ALA A 22 -0.04 -29.26 -0.47
C ALA A 22 -1.05 -28.10 -0.57
N ASP A 23 -1.88 -28.12 -1.62
CA ASP A 23 -2.96 -27.14 -1.87
C ASP A 23 -2.55 -25.67 -1.72
N VAL A 24 -1.29 -25.37 -2.04
CA VAL A 24 -0.71 -24.05 -1.80
C VAL A 24 -1.43 -23.00 -2.67
N ARG A 25 -1.70 -21.85 -2.06
CA ARG A 25 -2.15 -20.63 -2.73
C ARG A 25 -1.26 -19.48 -2.32
N LEU A 26 -0.71 -18.81 -3.32
CA LEU A 26 0.12 -17.63 -3.18
C LEU A 26 -0.69 -16.41 -3.61
N SER A 27 -0.94 -15.48 -2.70
CA SER A 27 -1.88 -14.39 -2.93
C SER A 27 -1.25 -13.01 -2.65
N PRO A 28 -0.39 -12.49 -3.54
CA PRO A 28 0.09 -11.11 -3.46
C PRO A 28 -1.03 -10.09 -3.64
N ALA A 29 -0.91 -8.96 -2.94
CA ALA A 29 -1.82 -7.82 -3.02
C ALA A 29 -1.04 -6.52 -3.19
N LEU A 30 -1.57 -5.61 -4.01
CA LEU A 30 -1.06 -4.25 -4.15
C LEU A 30 -1.49 -3.41 -2.95
N SER A 31 -0.53 -2.81 -2.25
CA SER A 31 -0.76 -2.04 -1.03
C SER A 31 -1.55 -2.83 0.03
N GLY A 32 -1.30 -4.13 0.12
CA GLY A 32 -1.90 -5.03 1.11
C GLY A 32 -0.99 -6.24 1.34
N PRO A 33 -1.17 -6.94 2.48
CA PRO A 33 -0.28 -8.03 2.84
C PRO A 33 -0.37 -9.20 1.88
N TYR A 34 0.80 -9.80 1.60
CA TYR A 34 0.86 -11.09 0.93
C TYR A 34 0.12 -12.14 1.76
N ARG A 35 -0.49 -13.14 1.14
CA ARG A 35 -1.08 -14.27 1.86
C ARG A 35 -0.66 -15.59 1.25
N ILE A 36 -0.28 -16.54 2.10
CA ILE A 36 -0.07 -17.94 1.75
C ILE A 36 -1.10 -18.76 2.49
N THR A 37 -1.78 -19.66 1.79
CA THR A 37 -2.53 -20.75 2.43
C THR A 37 -2.02 -22.07 1.90
N ALA A 38 -1.94 -23.08 2.74
CA ALA A 38 -1.51 -24.41 2.36
C ALA A 38 -2.15 -25.47 3.26
N THR A 39 -2.04 -26.73 2.87
CA THR A 39 -2.33 -27.87 3.73
C THR A 39 -1.06 -28.67 3.97
N ILE A 40 -0.98 -29.32 5.13
CA ILE A 40 0.07 -30.27 5.47
C ILE A 40 -0.53 -31.44 6.26
N ASP A 41 0.19 -32.55 6.32
CA ASP A 41 -0.21 -33.66 7.17
C ASP A 41 -0.17 -33.25 8.66
N PRO A 42 -1.21 -33.55 9.46
CA PRO A 42 -1.27 -33.12 10.87
C PRO A 42 -0.10 -33.57 11.74
N SER A 43 0.60 -34.66 11.40
CA SER A 43 1.80 -35.10 12.14
C SER A 43 2.92 -34.06 12.16
N TRP A 44 2.93 -33.11 11.23
CA TRP A 44 3.90 -32.02 11.19
C TRP A 44 3.70 -30.98 12.30
N ALA A 45 2.51 -30.91 12.91
CA ALA A 45 2.25 -29.99 14.02
C ALA A 45 3.02 -30.36 15.30
N GLU A 46 3.35 -31.64 15.46
CA GLU A 46 4.06 -32.17 16.63
C GLU A 46 5.58 -32.16 16.46
N LEU A 47 6.07 -31.82 15.27
CA LEU A 47 7.51 -31.80 15.00
C LEU A 47 8.19 -30.63 15.71
N ILE A 48 9.37 -30.92 16.25
CA ILE A 48 10.24 -29.96 16.92
C ILE A 48 11.39 -29.61 15.98
N GLY A 49 11.66 -28.31 15.82
CA GLY A 49 12.79 -27.79 15.07
C GLY A 49 14.12 -28.09 15.76
N GLY A 50 15.23 -27.86 15.05
CA GLY A 50 16.59 -28.04 15.60
C GLY A 50 16.90 -27.14 16.81
N ASP A 51 16.08 -26.12 17.04
CA ASP A 51 16.13 -25.17 18.16
C ASP A 51 15.33 -25.62 19.39
N GLY A 52 14.66 -26.77 19.34
CA GLY A 52 13.87 -27.30 20.45
C GLY A 52 12.46 -26.71 20.58
N LEU A 53 12.03 -25.87 19.64
CA LEU A 53 10.68 -25.28 19.58
C LEU A 53 9.83 -25.95 18.49
N PRO A 54 8.48 -25.83 18.52
CA PRO A 54 7.64 -26.37 17.45
C PRO A 54 8.07 -25.91 16.07
N LEU A 55 8.15 -26.81 15.09
CA LEU A 55 8.57 -26.50 13.72
C LEU A 55 7.60 -25.49 13.07
N LEU A 56 6.30 -25.72 13.24
CA LEU A 56 5.23 -24.81 12.85
C LEU A 56 4.76 -24.09 14.11
N GLN A 57 5.18 -22.83 14.26
CA GLN A 57 4.80 -21.99 15.39
C GLN A 57 4.31 -20.64 14.88
N GLU A 58 3.11 -20.26 15.25
CA GLU A 58 2.49 -18.99 14.88
C GLU A 58 3.35 -17.82 15.38
N TRP A 59 3.43 -16.77 14.57
CA TRP A 59 4.24 -15.57 14.82
C TRP A 59 5.74 -15.85 15.05
N SER A 60 6.22 -17.03 14.66
CA SER A 60 7.63 -17.42 14.77
C SER A 60 8.15 -18.04 13.48
N THR A 61 7.40 -18.95 12.86
CA THR A 61 7.80 -19.62 11.62
C THR A 61 7.45 -18.77 10.39
N ILE A 62 8.44 -18.46 9.57
CA ILE A 62 8.31 -17.92 8.21
C ILE A 62 8.26 -19.08 7.21
N ILE A 63 7.22 -19.10 6.38
CA ILE A 63 7.10 -19.97 5.22
C ILE A 63 7.61 -19.22 3.99
N LEU A 64 8.51 -19.84 3.22
CA LEU A 64 9.03 -19.29 1.96
C LEU A 64 8.68 -20.21 0.80
N CYS A 65 8.38 -19.63 -0.36
CA CYS A 65 7.97 -20.36 -1.55
C CYS A 65 8.95 -20.09 -2.69
N GLU A 66 9.63 -21.13 -3.18
CA GLU A 66 10.56 -21.03 -4.32
C GLU A 66 10.00 -21.72 -5.55
N ALA A 67 10.20 -21.09 -6.71
CA ALA A 67 10.01 -21.74 -8.00
C ALA A 67 11.10 -21.32 -9.00
N SER A 68 11.72 -22.31 -9.65
CA SER A 68 12.81 -22.12 -10.60
C SER A 68 14.00 -21.33 -10.04
N GLY A 69 14.42 -21.63 -8.81
CA GLY A 69 15.59 -20.98 -8.19
C GLY A 69 15.34 -19.57 -7.64
N GLN A 70 14.09 -19.09 -7.68
CA GLN A 70 13.71 -17.75 -7.23
C GLN A 70 12.61 -17.87 -6.18
N LEU A 71 12.74 -17.11 -5.08
CA LEU A 71 11.63 -16.92 -4.15
C LEU A 71 10.49 -16.18 -4.87
N ARG A 72 9.27 -16.68 -4.69
CA ARG A 72 8.02 -16.17 -5.28
C ARG A 72 7.10 -15.55 -4.25
N GLY A 73 7.44 -15.69 -2.97
CA GLY A 73 6.69 -15.15 -1.85
C GLY A 73 7.17 -15.74 -0.52
N GLY A 74 6.71 -15.13 0.55
CA GLY A 74 6.91 -15.60 1.90
C GLY A 74 5.84 -15.05 2.84
N GLY A 75 5.81 -15.55 4.06
CA GLY A 75 4.93 -15.04 5.10
C GLY A 75 5.18 -15.68 6.45
N ILE A 76 4.84 -14.94 7.50
CA ILE A 76 4.81 -15.38 8.89
C ILE A 76 3.57 -16.25 9.08
N LEU A 77 3.73 -17.48 9.57
CA LEU A 77 2.63 -18.35 9.95
C LEU A 77 1.79 -17.67 11.03
N THR A 78 0.50 -17.48 10.80
CA THR A 78 -0.42 -16.81 11.76
C THR A 78 -1.46 -17.74 12.33
N ASP A 79 -1.88 -18.74 11.56
CA ASP A 79 -2.97 -19.63 11.96
C ASP A 79 -2.69 -21.06 11.49
N THR A 80 -3.02 -22.01 12.36
CA THR A 80 -3.10 -23.43 12.03
C THR A 80 -4.46 -23.98 12.44
N ASP A 81 -5.16 -24.59 11.49
CA ASP A 81 -6.53 -25.08 11.68
C ASP A 81 -6.66 -26.53 11.18
N THR A 82 -7.40 -27.37 11.88
CA THR A 82 -7.73 -28.71 11.37
C THR A 82 -8.94 -28.63 10.44
N VAL A 83 -8.75 -29.02 9.18
CA VAL A 83 -9.81 -29.04 8.15
C VAL A 83 -9.87 -30.43 7.54
N GLY A 84 -10.88 -31.20 7.95
CA GLY A 84 -10.96 -32.63 7.62
C GLY A 84 -9.79 -33.40 8.20
N GLU A 85 -9.05 -34.12 7.35
CA GLU A 85 -7.86 -34.90 7.73
C GLU A 85 -6.54 -34.13 7.52
N LYS A 86 -6.61 -32.82 7.24
CA LYS A 86 -5.45 -31.98 6.96
C LYS A 86 -5.30 -30.88 7.99
N LEU A 87 -4.07 -30.45 8.20
CA LEU A 87 -3.77 -29.21 8.90
C LEU A 87 -3.65 -28.10 7.85
N GLN A 88 -4.55 -27.13 7.90
CA GLN A 88 -4.49 -25.92 7.11
C GLN A 88 -3.56 -24.91 7.78
N LEU A 89 -2.66 -24.33 7.00
CA LEU A 89 -1.76 -23.26 7.41
C LEU A 89 -2.15 -21.97 6.72
N THR A 90 -2.17 -20.88 7.47
CA THR A 90 -2.27 -19.52 6.93
C THR A 90 -1.05 -18.73 7.34
N ALA A 91 -0.40 -18.10 6.37
CA ALA A 91 0.69 -17.17 6.61
C ALA A 91 0.43 -15.82 5.95
N VAL A 92 0.83 -14.76 6.64
CA VAL A 92 0.74 -13.38 6.18
C VAL A 92 2.12 -12.86 5.81
N GLY A 93 2.21 -12.11 4.72
CA GLY A 93 3.42 -11.41 4.32
C GLY A 93 3.95 -10.51 5.42
N VAL A 94 5.22 -10.12 5.34
CA VAL A 94 5.86 -9.33 6.41
C VAL A 94 5.12 -8.02 6.67
N SER A 95 4.48 -7.45 5.65
CA SER A 95 3.69 -6.22 5.81
C SER A 95 2.43 -6.37 6.67
N GLY A 96 2.06 -7.61 7.05
CA GLY A 96 1.00 -7.87 8.02
C GLY A 96 1.42 -7.67 9.47
N TYR A 97 2.73 -7.73 9.78
CA TYR A 97 3.25 -7.60 11.15
C TYR A 97 2.90 -6.27 11.86
N PRO A 98 2.92 -5.10 11.19
CA PRO A 98 2.55 -3.84 11.81
C PRO A 98 1.13 -3.79 12.39
N ALA A 99 0.21 -4.63 11.92
CA ALA A 99 -1.18 -4.59 12.31
C ALA A 99 -1.36 -4.93 13.80
N GLY A 100 -1.98 -4.02 14.54
CA GLY A 100 -2.21 -4.14 15.98
C GLY A 100 -1.00 -3.76 16.84
N GLN A 101 0.13 -3.38 16.23
CA GLN A 101 1.33 -3.01 16.97
C GLN A 101 1.26 -1.55 17.42
N PRO A 102 1.44 -1.26 18.73
CA PRO A 102 1.44 0.11 19.23
C PRO A 102 2.78 0.79 18.98
N LEU A 103 2.72 2.10 18.76
CA LEU A 103 3.90 2.95 18.92
C LEU A 103 4.22 3.13 20.40
N VAL A 104 5.38 2.63 20.86
CA VAL A 104 5.78 2.72 22.28
C VAL A 104 6.77 3.84 22.57
N GLU A 105 7.27 4.53 21.54
CA GLU A 105 8.18 5.67 21.66
C GLU A 105 7.75 6.84 20.78
N THR A 106 7.93 8.07 21.26
CA THR A 106 7.61 9.25 20.46
C THR A 106 8.60 9.40 19.31
N LEU A 107 8.09 9.39 18.07
CA LEU A 107 8.89 9.71 16.88
C LEU A 107 8.68 11.17 16.51
N THR A 108 9.77 11.90 16.28
CA THR A 108 9.73 13.33 15.97
C THR A 108 10.59 13.67 14.76
N TRP A 109 10.06 14.50 13.88
CA TRP A 109 10.74 15.09 12.75
C TRP A 109 10.63 16.62 12.81
N GLY A 110 11.69 17.32 12.41
CA GLY A 110 11.76 18.77 12.54
C GLY A 110 11.97 19.24 14.00
N GLY A 111 11.76 20.53 14.29
CA GLY A 111 12.00 21.13 15.62
C GLY A 111 13.28 21.97 15.74
N LYS A 112 13.79 22.18 16.97
CA LYS A 112 15.02 22.96 17.26
C LYS A 112 16.32 22.18 17.01
N THR A 113 16.23 20.91 16.64
CA THR A 113 17.39 20.03 16.43
C THR A 113 18.03 20.30 15.07
N ALA A 114 19.36 20.15 14.98
CA ALA A 114 20.11 20.31 13.73
C ALA A 114 19.54 19.39 12.63
N GLY A 115 19.23 19.96 11.47
CA GLY A 115 18.54 19.27 10.36
C GLY A 115 17.15 19.85 10.03
N ALA A 116 16.61 20.75 10.85
CA ALA A 116 15.31 21.41 10.64
C ALA A 116 15.27 22.45 9.48
N SER A 117 16.13 22.31 8.49
CA SER A 117 16.01 22.98 7.19
C SER A 117 15.17 22.08 6.26
N GLY A 118 13.98 22.51 5.86
CA GLY A 118 13.13 21.71 4.96
C GLY A 118 11.66 22.14 4.94
N ALA A 119 10.82 21.37 4.26
CA ALA A 119 9.39 21.66 4.06
C ALA A 119 8.44 20.61 4.71
N GLY A 120 8.91 19.88 5.71
CA GLY A 120 8.22 18.71 6.28
C GLY A 120 9.01 17.41 6.08
N VAL A 121 8.49 16.30 6.59
CA VAL A 121 9.02 14.94 6.40
C VAL A 121 8.27 14.23 5.28
N ASP A 122 8.95 13.42 4.47
CA ASP A 122 8.27 12.57 3.47
C ASP A 122 7.41 11.50 4.17
N PRO A 123 6.13 11.29 3.79
CA PRO A 123 5.34 10.14 4.23
C PRO A 123 6.07 8.79 4.19
N LEU A 124 6.88 8.52 3.16
CA LEU A 124 7.66 7.28 3.09
C LEU A 124 8.81 7.23 4.10
N ASP A 125 9.36 8.37 4.51
CA ASP A 125 10.34 8.41 5.60
C ASP A 125 9.68 8.13 6.96
N VAL A 126 8.44 8.57 7.15
CA VAL A 126 7.63 8.21 8.33
C VAL A 126 7.35 6.70 8.35
N VAL A 127 6.95 6.11 7.22
CA VAL A 127 6.75 4.65 7.12
C VAL A 127 8.03 3.88 7.46
N ARG A 128 9.18 4.28 6.91
CA ARG A 128 10.47 3.65 7.23
C ARG A 128 10.84 3.75 8.71
N ALA A 129 10.57 4.88 9.34
CA ALA A 129 10.84 5.07 10.77
C ALA A 129 9.89 4.26 11.66
N LEU A 130 8.61 4.10 11.27
CA LEU A 130 7.67 3.22 11.95
C LEU A 130 8.14 1.76 11.88
N TRP A 131 8.63 1.33 10.72
CA TRP A 131 9.28 0.02 10.58
C TRP A 131 10.57 -0.09 11.38
N GLY A 132 11.42 0.95 11.39
CA GLY A 132 12.61 1.00 12.22
C GLY A 132 12.27 0.89 13.71
N HIS A 133 11.16 1.49 14.15
CA HIS A 133 10.66 1.35 15.51
C HIS A 133 10.21 -0.09 15.81
N LEU A 134 9.44 -0.73 14.91
CA LEU A 134 9.04 -2.13 15.03
C LEU A 134 10.25 -3.06 15.14
N GLN A 135 11.21 -2.92 14.23
CA GLN A 135 12.41 -3.76 14.19
C GLN A 135 13.37 -3.51 15.37
N ALA A 136 13.28 -2.36 16.04
CA ALA A 136 14.05 -2.08 17.24
C ALA A 136 13.43 -2.69 18.51
N GLN A 137 12.20 -3.19 18.46
CA GLN A 137 11.58 -3.85 19.61
C GLN A 137 12.22 -5.22 19.85
N PRO A 138 12.22 -5.72 21.11
CA PRO A 138 12.60 -7.10 21.41
C PRO A 138 11.82 -8.08 20.52
N ASP A 139 12.54 -9.00 19.88
CA ASP A 139 11.98 -10.00 18.98
C ASP A 139 11.15 -9.43 17.81
N GLY A 140 11.38 -8.16 17.45
CA GLY A 140 10.68 -7.46 16.37
C GLY A 140 11.47 -7.30 15.08
N ASP A 141 12.78 -7.63 15.09
CA ASP A 141 13.64 -7.46 13.92
C ASP A 141 13.42 -8.56 12.88
N LEU A 142 12.41 -8.36 12.03
CA LEU A 142 12.13 -9.20 10.87
C LEU A 142 13.12 -8.98 9.72
N GLY A 143 14.11 -8.09 9.84
CA GLY A 143 15.05 -7.81 8.75
C GLY A 143 14.39 -7.21 7.49
N VAL A 144 13.24 -6.54 7.64
CA VAL A 144 12.54 -5.93 6.51
C VAL A 144 13.35 -4.76 5.96
N THR A 145 13.49 -4.72 4.63
CA THR A 145 14.22 -3.68 3.92
C THR A 145 13.28 -2.86 3.04
N PHE A 146 13.71 -1.65 2.65
CA PHE A 146 12.87 -0.70 1.94
C PHE A 146 13.52 -0.22 0.66
N SER A 147 12.71 0.01 -0.37
CA SER A 147 13.14 0.84 -1.50
C SER A 147 13.40 2.30 -1.09
N SER A 148 14.22 3.02 -1.86
CA SER A 148 14.59 4.43 -1.63
C SER A 148 13.59 5.44 -2.22
N THR A 149 12.44 4.99 -2.72
CA THR A 149 11.40 5.84 -3.33
C THR A 149 11.00 6.99 -2.40
N SER A 150 10.86 8.18 -2.94
CA SER A 150 10.33 9.35 -2.21
C SER A 150 9.04 9.83 -2.86
N THR A 151 8.23 10.53 -2.08
CA THR A 151 7.05 11.24 -2.56
C THR A 151 7.37 12.73 -2.71
N PRO A 152 6.62 13.49 -3.53
CA PRO A 152 6.71 14.95 -3.51
C PRO A 152 6.08 15.55 -2.24
N TYR A 153 5.34 14.75 -1.47
CA TYR A 153 4.51 15.18 -0.37
C TYR A 153 5.29 15.36 0.94
N ARG A 154 4.87 16.30 1.78
CA ARG A 154 5.53 16.56 3.06
C ARG A 154 4.53 16.68 4.22
N LEU A 155 4.82 16.03 5.34
CA LEU A 155 4.06 16.05 6.57
C LEU A 155 4.71 17.01 7.58
N GLY A 156 3.87 17.65 8.39
CA GLY A 156 4.30 18.46 9.52
C GLY A 156 3.55 19.77 9.64
N ALA A 157 3.46 20.24 10.89
CA ALA A 157 2.91 21.53 11.22
C ALA A 157 4.02 22.59 11.24
N TRP A 158 3.74 23.77 10.71
CA TRP A 158 4.65 24.92 10.81
C TRP A 158 4.41 25.68 12.11
N HIS A 159 5.50 26.04 12.77
CA HIS A 159 5.52 26.73 14.05
C HIS A 159 6.44 27.96 13.98
N ASN A 160 6.06 29.03 14.68
CA ASN A 160 6.95 30.16 14.92
C ASN A 160 7.91 29.82 16.07
N ALA A 161 9.22 29.94 15.85
CA ALA A 161 10.23 29.91 16.91
C ALA A 161 10.62 31.33 17.34
N ARG A 162 10.98 31.47 18.63
CA ARG A 162 11.66 32.67 19.12
C ARG A 162 13.03 32.78 18.45
N ARG A 163 13.46 34.00 18.12
CA ARG A 163 14.89 34.27 17.93
C ARG A 163 15.57 34.24 19.30
N VAL A 164 16.76 33.66 19.36
CA VAL A 164 17.74 34.06 20.37
C VAL A 164 18.23 35.44 19.91
N ASP A 165 18.15 36.46 20.75
CA ASP A 165 18.76 37.74 20.42
C ASP A 165 20.30 37.61 20.38
N ALA A 166 20.98 38.65 19.92
CA ALA A 166 22.45 38.66 19.82
C ALA A 166 23.15 38.46 21.19
N ASP A 167 22.41 38.63 22.29
CA ASP A 167 22.90 38.58 23.67
C ASP A 167 22.50 37.30 24.42
N GLY A 168 21.93 36.30 23.72
CA GLY A 168 21.63 34.99 24.29
C GLY A 168 20.39 34.94 25.19
N LYS A 169 19.54 35.98 25.22
CA LYS A 169 18.33 36.00 26.06
C LYS A 169 17.13 35.40 25.34
N LEU A 170 16.34 34.65 26.11
CA LEU A 170 15.05 34.11 25.70
C LEU A 170 13.97 35.19 25.91
N ASP A 171 13.43 35.76 24.83
CA ASP A 171 12.21 36.60 24.85
C ASP A 171 11.00 35.80 25.41
N PRO A 172 9.87 36.37 25.89
CA PRO A 172 8.91 35.70 26.77
C PRO A 172 8.00 34.62 26.12
N ASP A 173 7.20 33.94 26.96
CA ASP A 173 6.56 32.62 26.77
C ASP A 173 5.94 32.34 25.37
N ALA A 174 6.19 31.15 24.81
CA ALA A 174 5.72 30.71 23.49
C ALA A 174 4.21 30.46 23.48
N LYS A 175 3.63 30.32 24.69
CA LYS A 175 2.18 30.22 24.94
C LYS A 175 1.42 31.55 24.74
N ALA A 176 2.11 32.69 24.62
CA ALA A 176 1.48 34.02 24.52
C ALA A 176 1.10 34.44 23.08
N VAL A 177 1.34 33.58 22.07
CA VAL A 177 1.10 33.92 20.66
C VAL A 177 0.02 33.00 20.10
N GLN A 178 -1.23 33.45 20.14
CA GLN A 178 -2.34 32.85 19.40
C GLN A 178 -2.29 33.35 17.94
N ASP A 179 -1.66 32.58 17.06
CA ASP A 179 -1.99 32.57 15.63
C ASP A 179 -2.48 31.16 15.31
N PRO A 180 -3.51 30.99 14.45
CA PRO A 180 -4.13 29.68 14.26
C PRO A 180 -3.08 28.67 13.79
N PRO A 181 -2.96 27.51 14.46
CA PRO A 181 -2.07 26.45 13.99
C PRO A 181 -2.47 26.08 12.56
N ILE A 182 -1.49 26.10 11.67
CA ILE A 182 -1.66 25.54 10.32
C ILE A 182 -2.00 24.05 10.51
N PRO A 183 -3.00 23.51 9.80
CA PRO A 183 -3.60 22.21 10.14
C PRO A 183 -2.56 21.11 10.34
N ILE A 184 -2.75 20.35 11.43
CA ILE A 184 -1.76 19.46 12.04
C ILE A 184 -1.36 18.24 11.18
N ASP A 185 -2.09 17.92 10.11
CA ASP A 185 -1.84 16.73 9.29
C ASP A 185 -1.93 17.01 7.78
N LYS A 186 -1.64 18.24 7.33
CA LYS A 186 -1.64 18.51 5.90
C LYS A 186 -0.47 17.80 5.23
N VAL A 187 -0.76 17.00 4.21
CA VAL A 187 0.21 16.62 3.19
C VAL A 187 0.45 17.83 2.28
N TRP A 188 1.62 18.44 2.41
CA TRP A 188 2.05 19.59 1.60
C TRP A 188 2.59 19.13 0.25
N ASP A 189 2.14 19.76 -0.83
CA ASP A 189 2.80 19.67 -2.14
C ASP A 189 3.71 20.89 -2.33
N PRO A 190 5.04 20.75 -2.31
CA PRO A 190 5.99 21.85 -2.45
C PRO A 190 5.84 22.65 -3.75
N LYS A 191 5.16 22.10 -4.76
CA LYS A 191 4.90 22.81 -6.02
C LYS A 191 3.76 23.81 -5.90
N THR A 192 2.78 23.54 -5.04
CA THR A 192 1.54 24.33 -4.94
C THR A 192 1.38 25.02 -3.60
N ASP A 193 1.88 24.43 -2.52
CA ASP A 193 1.85 24.96 -1.17
C ASP A 193 3.10 25.81 -0.87
N LYS A 194 2.89 27.01 -0.32
CA LYS A 194 3.99 27.94 0.01
C LYS A 194 4.28 27.93 1.50
N LYS A 195 5.57 27.76 1.87
CA LYS A 195 6.04 27.92 3.25
C LYS A 195 5.45 29.20 3.84
N PRO A 196 4.82 29.14 5.04
CA PRO A 196 4.26 30.32 5.69
C PRO A 196 5.34 31.38 5.94
N ALA A 197 4.96 32.65 5.78
CA ALA A 197 5.84 33.75 6.15
C ALA A 197 6.07 33.76 7.68
N ALA A 198 7.31 34.03 8.10
CA ALA A 198 7.61 34.22 9.50
C ALA A 198 6.92 35.48 10.03
N ALA A 199 6.36 35.40 11.24
CA ALA A 199 5.94 36.61 11.93
C ALA A 199 7.13 37.56 12.13
N LYS A 200 6.87 38.87 12.18
CA LYS A 200 7.91 39.90 12.31
C LYS A 200 8.81 39.61 13.52
N GLY A 201 10.12 39.49 13.30
CA GLY A 201 11.12 39.19 14.33
C GLY A 201 11.27 37.71 14.70
N LYS A 202 10.57 36.78 14.02
CA LYS A 202 10.60 35.34 14.31
C LYS A 202 11.20 34.53 13.16
N SER A 203 11.45 33.24 13.40
CA SER A 203 11.72 32.23 12.37
C SER A 203 10.60 31.19 12.34
N VAL A 204 10.36 30.55 11.19
CA VAL A 204 9.41 29.42 11.09
C VAL A 204 10.19 28.13 10.95
N TYR A 205 9.85 27.16 11.80
CA TYR A 205 10.28 25.76 11.71
C TYR A 205 9.05 24.88 11.51
N TRP A 206 9.24 23.63 11.11
CA TRP A 206 8.16 22.65 11.08
C TRP A 206 8.45 21.53 12.09
N LYS A 207 7.40 20.86 12.55
CA LYS A 207 7.48 19.66 13.38
C LYS A 207 6.39 18.68 12.96
N TYR A 208 6.74 17.41 12.84
CA TYR A 208 5.80 16.31 12.79
C TYR A 208 6.13 15.37 13.95
N GLU A 209 5.12 14.91 14.67
CA GLU A 209 5.31 14.06 15.85
C GLU A 209 4.24 12.99 15.89
N LEU A 210 4.68 11.76 16.14
CA LEU A 210 3.82 10.66 16.54
C LEU A 210 4.11 10.38 18.01
N ALA A 211 3.23 10.85 18.90
CA ALA A 211 3.42 10.67 20.34
C ALA A 211 3.01 9.26 20.77
N TRP A 212 3.84 8.59 21.57
CA TRP A 212 3.56 7.22 22.05
C TRP A 212 2.23 7.14 22.83
N HIS A 213 1.91 8.19 23.58
CA HIS A 213 0.68 8.25 24.40
C HIS A 213 -0.58 8.60 23.58
N ALA A 214 -0.49 8.75 22.26
CA ALA A 214 -1.63 9.03 21.40
C ALA A 214 -2.34 7.75 20.90
N GLY A 215 -1.88 6.57 21.32
CA GLY A 215 -2.48 5.29 20.91
C GLY A 215 -2.33 5.02 19.41
N VAL A 216 -1.22 5.43 18.82
CA VAL A 216 -0.94 5.19 17.40
C VAL A 216 -0.74 3.69 17.16
N GLU A 217 -1.64 3.10 16.38
CA GLU A 217 -1.49 1.75 15.84
C GLU A 217 -0.75 1.85 14.50
N ILE A 218 0.35 1.12 14.38
CA ILE A 218 1.35 1.34 13.34
C ILE A 218 0.82 0.94 11.96
N GLY A 219 0.12 -0.18 11.83
CA GLY A 219 -0.50 -0.63 10.59
C GLY A 219 -1.51 0.39 10.05
N GLN A 220 -2.45 0.83 10.87
CA GLN A 220 -3.44 1.87 10.52
C GLN A 220 -2.77 3.19 10.11
N LYS A 221 -1.70 3.60 10.79
CA LYS A 221 -0.97 4.82 10.42
C LYS A 221 -0.29 4.66 9.05
N ILE A 222 0.29 3.50 8.74
CA ILE A 222 0.86 3.24 7.40
C ILE A 222 -0.24 3.30 6.32
N ASP A 223 -1.40 2.68 6.56
CA ASP A 223 -2.55 2.72 5.65
C ASP A 223 -3.09 4.14 5.43
N GLU A 224 -3.14 4.93 6.50
CA GLU A 224 -3.51 6.34 6.46
C GLU A 224 -2.54 7.13 5.56
N LEU A 225 -1.23 6.95 5.75
CA LEU A 225 -0.19 7.63 4.98
C LEU A 225 -0.23 7.22 3.50
N ALA A 226 -0.38 5.92 3.21
CA ALA A 226 -0.51 5.41 1.85
C ALA A 226 -1.71 6.06 1.12
N ARG A 227 -2.83 6.21 1.83
CA ARG A 227 -4.04 6.85 1.30
C ARG A 227 -3.86 8.36 1.07
N GLN A 228 -3.31 9.07 2.05
CA GLN A 228 -3.16 10.53 1.99
C GLN A 228 -2.11 10.96 0.94
N ALA A 229 -0.97 10.27 0.91
CA ALA A 229 0.13 10.58 0.02
C ALA A 229 0.07 9.81 -1.31
N SER A 230 -0.93 8.93 -1.49
CA SER A 230 -1.15 8.17 -2.72
C SER A 230 0.09 7.44 -3.23
N PHE A 231 0.89 6.86 -2.31
CA PHE A 231 1.94 5.92 -2.69
C PHE A 231 1.40 4.49 -2.61
N GLU A 232 2.00 3.61 -3.39
CA GLU A 232 1.69 2.19 -3.40
C GLU A 232 2.88 1.39 -2.89
N TRP A 233 2.62 0.17 -2.45
CA TRP A 233 3.69 -0.75 -2.05
C TRP A 233 3.38 -2.19 -2.43
N ARG A 234 4.43 -3.01 -2.51
CA ARG A 234 4.35 -4.46 -2.63
C ARG A 234 5.48 -5.14 -1.89
N GLU A 235 5.27 -6.38 -1.52
CA GLU A 235 6.29 -7.22 -0.92
C GLU A 235 7.10 -7.94 -2.00
N HIS A 236 8.42 -8.01 -1.80
CA HIS A 236 9.35 -8.75 -2.64
C HIS A 236 10.26 -9.62 -1.77
N TYR A 237 10.41 -10.88 -2.17
CA TYR A 237 11.23 -11.88 -1.50
C TYR A 237 12.32 -12.36 -2.45
N ALA A 238 13.56 -12.43 -1.99
CA ALA A 238 14.67 -12.94 -2.78
C ALA A 238 15.73 -13.63 -1.93
N TRP A 239 16.47 -14.55 -2.54
CA TRP A 239 17.72 -15.04 -1.97
C TRP A 239 18.73 -13.90 -1.92
N ALA A 240 19.39 -13.70 -0.77
CA ALA A 240 20.42 -12.68 -0.61
C ALA A 240 21.78 -13.13 -1.18
N ASP A 241 21.99 -14.44 -1.24
CA ASP A 241 23.22 -15.10 -1.67
C ASP A 241 22.91 -16.29 -2.58
N THR A 242 23.95 -16.77 -3.28
CA THR A 242 23.82 -17.89 -4.22
C THR A 242 23.65 -19.24 -3.54
N ASP A 243 24.12 -19.36 -2.29
CA ASP A 243 24.06 -20.58 -1.48
C ASP A 243 22.67 -20.74 -0.83
N ARG A 244 21.83 -19.71 -0.91
CA ARG A 244 20.45 -19.64 -0.44
C ARG A 244 20.36 -19.79 1.08
N GLU A 245 21.31 -19.20 1.80
CA GLU A 245 21.35 -19.24 3.26
C GLU A 245 20.67 -18.03 3.89
N SER A 246 20.55 -16.91 3.17
CA SER A 246 19.93 -15.68 3.65
C SER A 246 18.83 -15.19 2.70
N VAL A 247 17.82 -14.53 3.28
CA VAL A 247 16.62 -14.07 2.57
C VAL A 247 16.48 -12.56 2.73
N VAL A 248 16.20 -11.88 1.62
CA VAL A 248 15.80 -10.47 1.63
C VAL A 248 14.28 -10.41 1.58
N MET A 249 13.69 -9.78 2.59
CA MET A 249 12.28 -9.41 2.64
C MET A 249 12.19 -7.90 2.47
N ARG A 250 11.59 -7.44 1.37
CA ARG A 250 11.63 -6.02 0.97
C ARG A 250 10.23 -5.48 0.73
N LEU A 251 9.95 -4.29 1.27
CA LEU A 251 8.85 -3.46 0.81
C LEU A 251 9.34 -2.55 -0.32
N GLU A 252 8.82 -2.80 -1.51
CA GLU A 252 8.99 -1.93 -2.67
C GLU A 252 7.90 -0.87 -2.66
N PHE A 253 8.29 0.40 -2.63
CA PHE A 253 7.40 1.54 -2.68
C PHE A 253 7.39 2.12 -4.10
N GLY A 254 6.23 2.53 -4.58
CA GLY A 254 6.10 3.27 -5.84
C GLY A 254 5.27 4.52 -5.66
N TYR A 255 5.72 5.59 -6.31
CA TYR A 255 5.00 6.83 -6.42
C TYR A 255 5.05 7.34 -7.87
N PRO A 256 3.92 7.80 -8.44
CA PRO A 256 2.57 7.76 -7.87
C PRO A 256 1.92 6.36 -7.95
N ARG A 257 2.63 5.36 -8.52
CA ARG A 257 2.17 3.98 -8.65
C ARG A 257 3.33 3.01 -8.85
N ILE A 258 3.08 1.74 -8.57
CA ILE A 258 3.88 0.56 -8.95
C ILE A 258 3.36 -0.03 -10.26
N GLY A 259 4.22 -0.80 -10.92
CA GLY A 259 3.88 -1.57 -12.12
C GLY A 259 3.79 -0.71 -13.37
N ARG A 260 3.68 -1.39 -14.50
CA ARG A 260 3.79 -0.81 -15.84
C ARG A 260 2.57 -1.13 -16.68
N ARG A 261 2.41 -0.41 -17.78
CA ARG A 261 1.41 -0.75 -18.79
C ARG A 261 1.94 -1.86 -19.69
N GLN A 262 1.37 -3.05 -19.57
CA GLN A 262 1.78 -4.24 -20.30
C GLN A 262 1.13 -4.24 -21.69
N THR A 263 1.87 -3.77 -22.70
CA THR A 263 1.38 -3.71 -24.10
C THR A 263 1.68 -4.96 -24.91
N ASN A 264 2.58 -5.82 -24.42
CA ASN A 264 3.04 -7.01 -25.13
C ASN A 264 2.39 -8.31 -24.63
N LEU A 265 1.60 -8.23 -23.55
CA LEU A 265 0.83 -9.34 -23.03
C LEU A 265 -0.61 -9.26 -23.55
N ARG A 266 -1.23 -10.42 -23.76
CA ARG A 266 -2.63 -10.49 -24.21
C ARG A 266 -3.42 -11.35 -23.24
N PHE A 267 -4.57 -10.84 -22.80
CA PHE A 267 -5.50 -11.55 -21.93
C PHE A 267 -6.86 -11.57 -22.62
N VAL A 268 -7.21 -12.71 -23.21
CA VAL A 268 -8.38 -12.87 -24.09
C VAL A 268 -9.22 -14.05 -23.65
N GLN A 269 -10.52 -13.83 -23.50
CA GLN A 269 -11.50 -14.88 -23.27
C GLN A 269 -11.46 -15.93 -24.38
N ASP A 270 -11.55 -17.20 -24.00
CA ASP A 270 -11.47 -18.36 -24.88
C ASP A 270 -10.08 -18.61 -25.51
N GLU A 271 -9.06 -17.77 -25.22
CA GLU A 271 -7.65 -18.05 -25.53
C GLU A 271 -6.88 -18.47 -24.28
N ASN A 272 -6.66 -17.52 -23.35
CA ASN A 272 -5.88 -17.76 -22.13
C ASN A 272 -6.61 -17.37 -20.84
N ILE A 273 -7.77 -16.73 -20.96
CA ILE A 273 -8.70 -16.56 -19.83
C ILE A 273 -9.65 -17.77 -19.82
N THR A 274 -9.55 -18.58 -18.78
CA THR A 274 -10.37 -19.79 -18.58
C THR A 274 -11.70 -19.49 -17.91
N GLN A 275 -11.77 -18.42 -17.12
CA GLN A 275 -12.99 -17.96 -16.46
C GLN A 275 -12.94 -16.45 -16.25
N LEU A 276 -13.87 -15.71 -16.86
CA LEU A 276 -14.05 -14.29 -16.55
C LEU A 276 -14.93 -14.16 -15.30
N VAL A 277 -14.52 -13.39 -14.29
CA VAL A 277 -15.39 -13.02 -13.16
C VAL A 277 -16.37 -11.97 -13.70
N PRO A 278 -17.68 -12.07 -13.41
CA PRO A 278 -18.71 -11.31 -14.11
C PRO A 278 -18.42 -9.81 -14.09
N VAL A 279 -18.60 -9.18 -15.25
CA VAL A 279 -18.58 -7.72 -15.32
C VAL A 279 -19.72 -7.21 -14.44
N LYS A 280 -19.37 -6.52 -13.36
CA LYS A 280 -20.35 -5.93 -12.45
C LYS A 280 -20.75 -4.58 -13.02
N ARG A 281 -22.06 -4.31 -13.08
CA ARG A 281 -22.60 -2.95 -13.15
C ARG A 281 -23.13 -2.56 -11.79
N ASP A 282 -22.42 -1.66 -11.14
CA ASP A 282 -22.86 -1.13 -9.85
C ASP A 282 -23.34 0.31 -10.03
N GLY A 283 -24.66 0.50 -10.00
CA GLY A 283 -25.29 1.82 -10.04
C GLY A 283 -25.26 2.56 -8.70
N THR A 284 -24.84 1.91 -7.62
CA THR A 284 -24.89 2.49 -6.27
C THR A 284 -23.94 3.68 -6.15
N SER A 285 -22.71 3.51 -6.65
CA SER A 285 -21.67 4.53 -6.70
C SER A 285 -21.74 5.43 -7.93
N PHE A 286 -22.75 5.24 -8.80
CA PHE A 286 -22.89 6.01 -10.03
C PHE A 286 -23.19 7.49 -9.76
N ALA A 287 -22.43 8.34 -10.43
CA ALA A 287 -22.69 9.77 -10.52
C ALA A 287 -22.40 10.28 -11.94
N ASN A 288 -23.30 11.11 -12.47
CA ASN A 288 -23.10 11.87 -13.71
C ASN A 288 -22.92 13.37 -13.44
N GLU A 289 -22.83 13.74 -12.15
CA GLU A 289 -22.41 15.05 -11.68
C GLU A 289 -21.57 14.88 -10.42
N VAL A 290 -20.38 15.49 -10.39
CA VAL A 290 -19.53 15.55 -9.21
C VAL A 290 -19.32 17.00 -8.83
N ARG A 291 -19.52 17.29 -7.55
CA ARG A 291 -19.31 18.60 -6.93
C ARG A 291 -18.15 18.50 -5.95
N THR A 292 -17.11 19.27 -6.19
CA THR A 292 -15.96 19.33 -5.29
C THR A 292 -15.97 20.65 -4.55
N PHE A 293 -15.63 20.61 -3.26
CA PHE A 293 -15.55 21.78 -2.39
C PHE A 293 -14.13 21.89 -1.82
N GLY A 294 -13.46 23.00 -2.12
CA GLY A 294 -12.08 23.27 -1.75
C GLY A 294 -11.95 24.04 -0.44
N ALA A 295 -10.78 24.67 -0.25
CA ALA A 295 -10.50 25.57 0.85
C ALA A 295 -11.46 26.78 0.92
N GLY A 296 -11.67 27.28 2.12
CA GLY A 296 -12.51 28.45 2.42
C GLY A 296 -13.81 28.08 3.15
N GLU A 297 -14.47 29.09 3.72
CA GLU A 297 -15.70 28.91 4.51
C GLU A 297 -16.90 29.59 3.86
N GLY A 298 -18.07 28.97 4.03
CA GLY A 298 -19.35 29.51 3.57
C GLY A 298 -19.35 29.87 2.08
N ALA A 299 -19.89 31.05 1.74
CA ALA A 299 -20.04 31.48 0.35
C ALA A 299 -18.71 31.69 -0.40
N LYS A 300 -17.58 31.78 0.33
CA LYS A 300 -16.24 31.99 -0.25
C LYS A 300 -15.48 30.69 -0.52
N GLN A 301 -16.06 29.55 -0.18
CA GLN A 301 -15.46 28.24 -0.44
C GLN A 301 -15.24 28.03 -1.95
N VAL A 302 -14.03 27.63 -2.33
CA VAL A 302 -13.72 27.26 -3.71
C VAL A 302 -14.59 26.06 -4.07
N LYS A 303 -15.25 26.06 -5.22
CA LYS A 303 -16.10 24.95 -5.65
C LYS A 303 -15.97 24.68 -7.12
N SER A 304 -16.08 23.42 -7.52
CA SER A 304 -16.11 23.02 -8.92
C SER A 304 -17.19 21.98 -9.16
N VAL A 305 -17.65 21.90 -10.42
CA VAL A 305 -18.67 20.94 -10.84
C VAL A 305 -18.25 20.34 -12.17
N ALA A 306 -18.10 19.01 -12.20
CA ALA A 306 -18.00 18.24 -13.42
C ALA A 306 -19.33 17.54 -13.67
N ARG A 307 -19.81 17.50 -14.91
CA ARG A 307 -21.04 16.79 -15.27
C ARG A 307 -21.00 16.25 -16.69
N VAL A 308 -21.75 15.18 -16.92
CA VAL A 308 -21.98 14.60 -18.25
C VAL A 308 -23.47 14.41 -18.47
N ARG A 309 -23.95 14.73 -19.68
CA ARG A 309 -25.32 14.40 -20.11
C ARG A 309 -25.26 13.08 -20.87
N ASP A 310 -25.44 11.99 -20.16
CA ASP A 310 -25.38 10.62 -20.67
C ASP A 310 -26.77 9.99 -20.90
N GLY A 311 -27.83 10.79 -20.81
CA GLY A 311 -29.22 10.35 -20.95
C GLY A 311 -29.78 9.63 -19.73
N ARG A 312 -29.02 9.50 -18.63
CA ARG A 312 -29.47 8.87 -17.38
C ARG A 312 -30.00 9.90 -16.38
N LEU A 313 -30.71 9.42 -15.34
CA LEU A 313 -31.17 10.25 -14.23
C LEU A 313 -29.98 10.95 -13.55
N ARG A 314 -30.17 12.22 -13.14
CA ARG A 314 -29.13 12.98 -12.45
C ARG A 314 -28.81 12.37 -11.08
N ARG A 315 -27.58 11.90 -10.91
CA ARG A 315 -27.01 11.45 -9.64
C ARG A 315 -25.79 12.30 -9.35
N ALA A 316 -25.89 13.12 -8.30
CA ALA A 316 -24.83 14.03 -7.90
C ALA A 316 -24.07 13.46 -6.70
N ARG A 317 -22.75 13.53 -6.74
CA ARG A 317 -21.85 13.21 -5.62
C ARG A 317 -21.11 14.47 -5.18
N SER A 318 -20.90 14.63 -3.88
CA SER A 318 -20.04 15.67 -3.31
C SER A 318 -18.73 15.08 -2.80
N GLU A 319 -17.64 15.82 -2.95
CA GLU A 319 -16.32 15.50 -2.41
C GLU A 319 -15.68 16.76 -1.81
N ASP A 320 -15.29 16.69 -0.54
CA ASP A 320 -14.67 17.79 0.18
C ASP A 320 -13.14 17.64 0.17
N ARG A 321 -12.47 18.71 -0.25
CA ARG A 321 -11.02 18.84 -0.40
C ARG A 321 -10.54 20.16 0.22
N PRO A 322 -10.66 20.31 1.56
CA PRO A 322 -10.31 21.55 2.25
C PRO A 322 -8.82 21.94 2.08
N ASP A 323 -8.00 20.99 1.66
CA ASP A 323 -6.59 21.14 1.30
C ASP A 323 -6.35 21.90 -0.02
N VAL A 324 -7.34 21.96 -0.93
CA VAL A 324 -7.21 22.48 -2.29
C VAL A 324 -7.78 23.90 -2.40
N SER A 325 -6.92 24.88 -2.62
CA SER A 325 -7.30 26.29 -2.81
C SER A 325 -7.39 26.73 -4.28
N SER A 326 -6.97 25.88 -5.22
CA SER A 326 -6.96 26.16 -6.67
C SER A 326 -8.23 25.66 -7.36
N ALA A 327 -8.98 26.55 -8.01
CA ALA A 327 -10.17 26.20 -8.79
C ALA A 327 -9.85 25.25 -9.96
N ALA A 328 -8.66 25.37 -10.57
CA ALA A 328 -8.22 24.50 -11.66
C ALA A 328 -7.94 23.07 -11.16
N SER A 329 -7.23 22.95 -10.03
CA SER A 329 -6.98 21.65 -9.39
C SER A 329 -8.28 21.00 -8.95
N LEU A 330 -9.19 21.78 -8.36
CA LEU A 330 -10.50 21.31 -7.92
C LEU A 330 -11.40 20.84 -9.09
N LYS A 331 -11.25 21.45 -10.27
CA LYS A 331 -11.90 21.02 -11.51
C LYS A 331 -11.32 19.72 -12.06
N SER A 332 -10.00 19.53 -12.02
CA SER A 332 -9.37 18.26 -12.39
C SER A 332 -9.91 17.13 -11.52
N ILE A 333 -9.90 17.31 -10.20
CA ILE A 333 -10.42 16.34 -9.22
C ILE A 333 -11.88 16.00 -9.54
N ALA A 334 -12.73 17.00 -9.80
CA ALA A 334 -14.13 16.76 -10.15
C ALA A 334 -14.29 15.95 -11.44
N GLN A 335 -13.49 16.23 -12.47
CA GLN A 335 -13.52 15.49 -13.74
C GLN A 335 -13.03 14.05 -13.57
N ASP A 336 -12.01 13.84 -12.75
CA ASP A 336 -11.45 12.53 -12.44
C ASP A 336 -12.47 11.66 -11.70
N GLU A 337 -13.07 12.22 -10.65
CA GLU A 337 -14.11 11.54 -9.87
C GLU A 337 -15.35 11.27 -10.73
N LEU A 338 -15.70 12.17 -11.67
CA LEU A 338 -16.78 11.95 -12.62
C LEU A 338 -16.48 10.77 -13.55
N LEU A 339 -15.26 10.67 -14.10
CA LEU A 339 -14.89 9.53 -14.95
C LEU A 339 -14.96 8.20 -14.18
N ARG A 340 -14.51 8.20 -12.92
CA ARG A 340 -14.53 7.04 -12.01
C ARG A 340 -15.96 6.56 -11.71
N THR A 341 -16.84 7.50 -11.38
CA THR A 341 -18.22 7.21 -10.93
C THR A 341 -19.21 7.07 -12.07
N ASN A 342 -18.94 7.64 -13.25
CA ASN A 342 -19.83 7.53 -14.42
C ASN A 342 -19.73 6.14 -15.09
N SER A 343 -18.60 5.45 -14.92
CA SER A 343 -18.33 4.14 -15.52
C SER A 343 -18.90 3.00 -14.68
N LEU A 344 -19.99 2.39 -15.17
CA LEU A 344 -20.65 1.28 -14.48
C LEU A 344 -19.94 -0.06 -14.66
N ASP A 345 -19.33 -0.29 -15.83
CA ASP A 345 -18.77 -1.59 -16.20
C ASP A 345 -17.39 -1.75 -15.56
N ASP A 346 -17.19 -2.84 -14.82
CA ASP A 346 -15.90 -3.18 -14.21
C ASP A 346 -15.62 -4.67 -14.34
N ILE A 347 -14.39 -5.02 -14.72
CA ILE A 347 -13.90 -6.40 -14.65
C ILE A 347 -13.20 -6.50 -13.30
N THR A 348 -13.83 -7.21 -12.36
CA THR A 348 -13.32 -7.33 -10.99
C THR A 348 -12.28 -8.45 -10.86
N GLY A 349 -12.21 -9.34 -11.85
CA GLY A 349 -11.24 -10.42 -11.89
C GLY A 349 -11.40 -11.35 -13.08
N PHE A 350 -10.43 -12.25 -13.25
CA PHE A 350 -10.44 -13.30 -14.26
C PHE A 350 -9.42 -14.38 -13.89
N THR A 351 -9.62 -15.60 -14.38
CA THR A 351 -8.69 -16.71 -14.17
C THR A 351 -7.97 -17.01 -15.47
N ILE A 352 -6.67 -17.23 -15.36
CA ILE A 352 -5.81 -17.66 -16.47
C ILE A 352 -5.05 -18.92 -16.10
N ARG A 353 -4.46 -19.54 -17.12
CA ARG A 353 -3.41 -20.55 -16.99
C ARG A 353 -2.16 -20.08 -17.70
N ASP A 354 -1.05 -20.76 -17.43
CA ASP A 354 0.20 -20.51 -18.16
C ASP A 354 -0.01 -20.63 -19.68
N HIS A 355 0.38 -19.57 -20.40
CA HIS A 355 0.13 -19.46 -21.83
C HIS A 355 1.18 -18.54 -22.47
N PRO A 356 1.66 -18.81 -23.71
CA PRO A 356 2.68 -17.97 -24.37
C PRO A 356 2.34 -16.48 -24.47
N ASN A 357 1.06 -16.13 -24.55
CA ASN A 357 0.57 -14.74 -24.60
C ASN A 357 0.63 -14.00 -23.26
N ALA A 358 0.65 -14.72 -22.14
CA ALA A 358 0.77 -14.18 -20.80
C ALA A 358 1.46 -15.22 -19.88
N PRO A 359 2.76 -15.49 -20.08
CA PRO A 359 3.47 -16.49 -19.28
C PRO A 359 3.41 -16.14 -17.81
N ILE A 360 3.30 -17.13 -16.93
CA ILE A 360 3.31 -16.88 -15.49
C ILE A 360 4.64 -16.21 -15.10
N GLY A 361 4.55 -15.10 -14.36
CA GLY A 361 5.69 -14.26 -13.99
C GLY A 361 6.04 -13.15 -14.99
N SER A 362 5.32 -13.03 -16.11
CA SER A 362 5.49 -11.91 -17.07
C SER A 362 4.72 -10.63 -16.70
N PHE A 363 3.77 -10.76 -15.78
CA PHE A 363 2.96 -9.70 -15.20
C PHE A 363 3.04 -9.77 -13.68
N ASP A 364 2.72 -8.66 -13.03
CA ASP A 364 2.76 -8.57 -11.57
C ASP A 364 1.65 -7.64 -11.04
N ILE A 365 1.47 -7.62 -9.72
CA ILE A 365 0.59 -6.66 -9.05
C ILE A 365 1.04 -5.22 -9.36
N GLY A 366 0.06 -4.35 -9.63
CA GLY A 366 0.29 -2.98 -10.08
C GLY A 366 0.45 -2.82 -11.60
N ASP A 367 0.53 -3.90 -12.39
CA ASP A 367 0.52 -3.77 -13.85
C ASP A 367 -0.87 -3.40 -14.39
N ASP A 368 -0.89 -2.60 -15.45
CA ASP A 368 -2.09 -2.47 -16.28
C ASP A 368 -2.01 -3.48 -17.42
N VAL A 369 -3.06 -4.27 -17.58
CA VAL A 369 -3.18 -5.27 -18.63
C VAL A 369 -4.45 -5.03 -19.43
N LEU A 370 -4.40 -5.37 -20.71
CA LEU A 370 -5.54 -5.28 -21.60
C LEU A 370 -6.30 -6.59 -21.57
N VAL A 371 -7.55 -6.55 -21.12
CA VAL A 371 -8.46 -7.70 -21.08
C VAL A 371 -9.51 -7.56 -22.16
N GLU A 372 -9.67 -8.62 -22.94
CA GLU A 372 -10.66 -8.75 -24.01
C GLU A 372 -11.59 -9.93 -23.68
N GLY A 373 -12.90 -9.69 -23.69
CA GLY A 373 -13.88 -10.74 -23.37
C GLY A 373 -15.32 -10.33 -23.66
N ARG A 374 -16.26 -11.20 -23.27
CA ARG A 374 -17.70 -10.97 -23.44
C ARG A 374 -18.34 -10.51 -22.13
N ALA A 375 -19.08 -9.41 -22.21
CA ALA A 375 -19.92 -8.89 -21.13
C ALA A 375 -21.32 -8.55 -21.68
N TRP A 376 -22.37 -9.12 -21.10
CA TRP A 376 -23.77 -8.99 -21.56
C TRP A 376 -23.95 -9.15 -23.09
N GLY A 377 -23.29 -10.16 -23.67
CA GLY A 377 -23.39 -10.45 -25.11
C GLY A 377 -22.64 -9.48 -26.02
N ARG A 378 -21.86 -8.54 -25.48
CA ARG A 378 -20.99 -7.63 -26.24
C ARG A 378 -19.53 -7.94 -26.00
N TRP A 379 -18.70 -7.75 -27.03
CA TRP A 379 -17.25 -7.78 -26.87
C TRP A 379 -16.80 -6.50 -26.16
N VAL A 380 -16.05 -6.66 -25.08
CA VAL A 380 -15.49 -5.57 -24.29
C VAL A 380 -13.96 -5.68 -24.30
N ARG A 381 -13.31 -4.52 -24.38
CA ARG A 381 -11.86 -4.39 -24.35
C ARG A 381 -11.51 -3.30 -23.35
N LEU A 382 -10.97 -3.70 -22.21
CA LEU A 382 -10.74 -2.81 -21.08
C LEU A 382 -9.31 -2.95 -20.56
N TRP A 383 -8.71 -1.81 -20.26
CA TRP A 383 -7.50 -1.77 -19.46
C TRP A 383 -7.87 -1.92 -18.00
N VAL A 384 -7.30 -2.92 -17.35
CA VAL A 384 -7.50 -3.21 -15.93
C VAL A 384 -6.15 -3.20 -15.23
N ARG A 385 -6.13 -2.67 -14.02
CA ARG A 385 -5.01 -2.71 -13.10
C ARG A 385 -5.11 -3.95 -12.24
N ILE A 386 -4.07 -4.78 -12.22
CA ILE A 386 -3.98 -5.94 -11.33
C ILE A 386 -3.77 -5.43 -9.90
N THR A 387 -4.74 -5.63 -9.03
CA THR A 387 -4.67 -5.22 -7.61
C THR A 387 -4.28 -6.39 -6.70
N GLY A 388 -4.35 -7.61 -7.20
CA GLY A 388 -3.91 -8.82 -6.53
C GLY A 388 -4.12 -10.03 -7.43
N PHE A 389 -3.57 -11.16 -7.08
CA PHE A 389 -3.93 -12.43 -7.70
C PHE A 389 -3.69 -13.58 -6.73
N SER A 390 -4.33 -14.72 -6.94
CA SER A 390 -4.05 -15.97 -6.23
C SER A 390 -3.52 -17.01 -7.22
N PHE A 391 -2.34 -17.54 -6.96
CA PHE A 391 -1.69 -18.55 -7.80
C PHE A 391 -1.63 -19.90 -7.07
N SER A 392 -1.95 -20.99 -7.77
CA SER A 392 -1.76 -22.34 -7.26
C SER A 392 -0.59 -23.05 -7.94
N PRO A 393 0.48 -23.37 -7.19
CA PRO A 393 1.56 -24.23 -7.66
C PRO A 393 1.10 -25.56 -8.27
N THR A 394 0.07 -26.18 -7.69
CA THR A 394 -0.42 -27.51 -8.08
C THR A 394 -1.17 -27.48 -9.41
N SER A 395 -2.10 -26.53 -9.58
CA SER A 395 -2.95 -26.46 -10.78
C SER A 395 -2.38 -25.58 -11.88
N GLY A 396 -1.49 -24.64 -11.54
CA GLY A 396 -1.02 -23.60 -12.46
C GLY A 396 -2.05 -22.50 -12.73
N ASP A 397 -3.22 -22.54 -12.07
CA ASP A 397 -4.26 -21.52 -12.22
C ASP A 397 -3.85 -20.22 -11.49
N VAL A 398 -4.04 -19.08 -12.15
CA VAL A 398 -3.89 -17.75 -11.57
C VAL A 398 -5.24 -17.04 -11.59
N GLN A 399 -5.81 -16.78 -10.41
CA GLN A 399 -7.02 -16.00 -10.22
C GLN A 399 -6.65 -14.54 -9.99
N ILE A 400 -6.81 -13.69 -11.00
CA ILE A 400 -6.47 -12.28 -10.95
C ILE A 400 -7.65 -11.48 -10.39
N THR A 401 -7.35 -10.60 -9.43
CA THR A 401 -8.24 -9.53 -8.97
C THR A 401 -7.78 -8.22 -9.59
N CYS A 402 -8.70 -7.49 -10.19
CA CYS A 402 -8.38 -6.25 -10.88
C CYS A 402 -9.52 -5.24 -10.78
N SER A 403 -9.23 -4.02 -11.22
CA SER A 403 -10.20 -2.94 -11.38
C SER A 403 -9.78 -2.11 -12.57
N ARG A 404 -10.71 -1.44 -13.24
CA ARG A 404 -10.37 -0.61 -14.40
C ARG A 404 -9.24 0.38 -14.15
N SER A 405 -8.25 0.40 -15.04
CA SER A 405 -7.07 1.27 -14.93
C SER A 405 -7.41 2.76 -14.89
N ASP A 406 -8.48 3.20 -15.55
CA ASP A 406 -8.89 4.60 -15.57
C ASP A 406 -9.48 5.10 -14.24
N ARG A 407 -9.82 4.18 -13.31
CA ARG A 407 -10.17 4.52 -11.92
C ARG A 407 -8.93 4.90 -11.08
N PHE A 408 -7.74 4.56 -11.56
CA PHE A 408 -6.48 4.82 -10.88
C PHE A 408 -5.80 6.03 -11.56
N ARG A 409 -6.11 7.24 -11.06
CA ARG A 409 -5.38 8.46 -11.39
C ARG A 409 -4.68 8.96 -10.15
N TYR A 410 -3.36 9.13 -10.25
CA TYR A 410 -2.53 9.54 -9.14
C TYR A 410 -1.59 10.67 -9.62
N GLY A 411 -1.71 11.83 -9.00
CA GLY A 411 -0.90 13.03 -9.28
C GLY A 411 -1.44 13.90 -10.42
N GLY A 412 -2.32 14.83 -10.07
CA GLY A 412 -2.66 15.95 -10.94
C GLY A 412 -1.49 16.94 -11.01
N ALA A 413 -0.81 16.97 -12.16
CA ALA A 413 -0.30 18.16 -12.87
C ALA A 413 0.72 17.69 -13.93
N ALA A 414 0.32 17.76 -15.20
CA ALA A 414 1.24 18.24 -16.23
C ALA A 414 1.43 19.75 -16.03
#